data_AF-A0A2E1SIK1-F1
#
_entry.id   AF-A0A2E1SIK1-F1
#
_cell.length_a   1.000
_cell.length_b   1.000
_cell.length_c   1.000
_cell.angle_alpha   90.00
_cell.angle_beta   90.00
_cell.angle_gamma   90.00
#
_symmetry.space_group_name_H-M   'P 1'
#
loop_
_entity.id
_entity.type
_entity.pdbx_description
1 polymer ?
#
loop_
_entity_poly.entity_id
_entity_poly.type
_entity_poly.pdbx_seq_one_letter_code
_entity_poly.pdbx_strand_id
1 'polypeptide(L)'
;MKNLLNILGVVFFSIVIISCGNNENDNKKEIKQQQIQPINDGGIEKGLMSSNVNSTIESKATSYNFDRKTRTVTEIVMNELICRSESSECAEILKLSNNKEIIFKSSDVSVDNRVNEFDRKVLGELYFSDIKMEATLLFHLKGNERGSTLLGSIILSSDNFKKASSDVIIYVKGKQRN
;
A
#
# COMPACT_ATOMS: atom_id res chain seq x y z
N MET A 1 14.21 -8.36 46.09
CA MET A 1 12.99 -7.56 46.43
C MET A 1 13.40 -6.11 46.56
N LYS A 2 12.52 -5.18 46.13
CA LYS A 2 12.76 -3.72 46.07
C LYS A 2 13.85 -3.34 45.03
N ASN A 3 13.81 -2.16 44.37
CA ASN A 3 12.86 -1.05 44.43
C ASN A 3 12.11 -0.88 43.08
N LEU A 4 10.90 -0.32 43.11
CA LEU A 4 10.39 0.46 41.97
C LEU A 4 10.99 1.86 42.04
N LEU A 5 11.13 2.54 40.91
CA LEU A 5 10.97 4.00 40.89
C LEU A 5 10.13 4.42 39.68
N ASN A 6 9.09 5.20 39.96
CA ASN A 6 8.14 5.73 38.99
C ASN A 6 8.53 7.17 38.68
N ILE A 7 8.72 7.53 37.40
CA ILE A 7 8.91 8.92 36.96
C ILE A 7 7.90 9.22 35.85
N LEU A 8 6.97 10.11 36.18
CA LEU A 8 5.97 10.67 35.29
C LEU A 8 6.44 12.07 34.87
N GLY A 9 6.98 12.19 33.65
CA GLY A 9 7.57 13.44 33.14
C GLY A 9 6.66 14.19 32.17
N VAL A 10 5.69 14.95 32.68
CA VAL A 10 4.84 15.80 31.82
C VAL A 10 5.60 17.04 31.38
N VAL A 11 5.81 17.21 30.06
CA VAL A 11 6.38 18.43 29.47
C VAL A 11 5.26 19.23 28.82
N PHE A 12 4.84 20.32 29.47
CA PHE A 12 3.98 21.33 28.86
C PHE A 12 4.80 22.19 27.88
N PHE A 13 4.42 22.21 26.60
CA PHE A 13 4.89 23.22 25.65
C PHE A 13 3.84 24.32 25.48
N SER A 14 4.07 25.43 26.18
CA SER A 14 3.28 26.65 26.06
C SER A 14 3.57 27.37 24.75
N ILE A 15 2.61 27.41 23.83
CA ILE A 15 2.72 28.22 22.61
C ILE A 15 2.23 29.64 22.91
N VAL A 16 3.12 30.62 22.79
CA VAL A 16 2.82 32.05 22.98
C VAL A 16 2.15 32.60 21.71
N ILE A 17 1.08 33.38 21.87
CA ILE A 17 0.34 34.01 20.77
C ILE A 17 0.64 35.52 20.75
N ILE A 18 1.18 35.99 19.63
CA ILE A 18 1.34 37.40 19.25
C ILE A 18 1.05 37.47 17.74
N SER A 19 0.27 38.37 17.13
CA SER A 19 -0.73 39.41 17.46
C SER A 19 -0.50 40.57 16.47
N CYS A 20 -1.54 41.38 16.20
CA CYS A 20 -1.64 42.38 15.12
C CYS A 20 -1.63 41.79 13.68
N GLY A 21 -2.33 42.35 12.69
CA GLY A 21 -3.29 43.47 12.68
C GLY A 21 -3.24 44.22 11.34
N ASN A 22 -4.33 44.52 10.61
CA ASN A 22 -5.76 44.21 10.82
C ASN A 22 -6.30 43.46 9.56
N ASN A 23 -7.47 43.65 8.92
CA ASN A 23 -8.64 44.53 9.10
C ASN A 23 -9.96 43.81 8.73
N GLU A 24 -11.07 44.53 8.82
CA GLU A 24 -12.46 44.06 8.77
C GLU A 24 -12.91 43.55 7.38
N ASN A 25 -13.70 42.48 7.41
CA ASN A 25 -15.04 42.44 6.82
C ASN A 25 -15.85 41.30 7.47
N ASP A 26 -17.12 41.53 7.78
CA ASP A 26 -17.95 40.57 8.50
C ASP A 26 -18.28 39.32 7.68
N ASN A 27 -18.24 38.15 8.33
CA ASN A 27 -19.42 37.27 8.37
C ASN A 27 -19.36 36.24 9.51
N LYS A 28 -20.52 36.04 10.15
CA LYS A 28 -20.69 35.40 11.45
C LYS A 28 -20.53 33.87 11.38
N LYS A 29 -19.55 33.30 12.08
CA LYS A 29 -19.44 31.84 12.34
C LYS A 29 -19.63 31.55 13.83
N GLU A 30 -20.71 30.86 14.18
CA GLU A 30 -20.78 30.20 15.50
C GLU A 30 -19.93 28.93 15.49
N ILE A 31 -18.98 28.85 16.42
CA ILE A 31 -18.28 27.60 16.75
C ILE A 31 -19.06 26.93 17.89
N LYS A 32 -19.54 25.71 17.66
CA LYS A 32 -20.05 24.82 18.72
C LYS A 32 -19.16 23.59 18.84
N GLN A 33 -19.06 23.10 20.06
CA GLN A 33 -17.95 22.28 20.53
C GLN A 33 -18.03 20.82 20.07
N GLN A 34 -16.89 20.12 20.18
CA GLN A 34 -16.78 18.69 19.91
C GLN A 34 -17.71 17.88 20.83
N GLN A 35 -18.39 16.89 20.27
CA GLN A 35 -18.91 15.75 21.03
C GLN A 35 -18.37 14.47 20.38
N ILE A 36 -17.42 13.82 21.05
CA ILE A 36 -16.84 12.56 20.58
C ILE A 36 -17.88 11.45 20.84
N GLN A 37 -18.44 10.89 19.76
CA GLN A 37 -19.27 9.70 19.82
C GLN A 37 -18.40 8.45 19.60
N PRO A 38 -18.75 7.29 20.19
CA PRO A 38 -17.90 6.11 20.16
C PRO A 38 -17.72 5.53 18.75
N ILE A 39 -16.58 4.88 18.54
CA ILE A 39 -16.23 4.21 17.28
C ILE A 39 -17.11 2.96 17.14
N ASN A 40 -18.11 3.03 16.26
CA ASN A 40 -18.83 1.85 15.80
C ASN A 40 -18.01 1.19 14.67
N ASP A 41 -17.30 0.09 14.99
CA ASP A 41 -16.70 -0.80 14.01
C ASP A 41 -17.80 -1.53 13.21
N GLY A 42 -18.28 -0.86 12.16
CA GLY A 42 -19.45 -1.28 11.39
C GLY A 42 -19.37 -0.83 9.92
N GLY A 43 -18.23 -1.08 9.27
CA GLY A 43 -18.01 -0.54 7.93
C GLY A 43 -16.67 -0.86 7.26
N ILE A 44 -16.08 -2.05 7.48
CA ILE A 44 -15.11 -2.55 6.48
C ILE A 44 -15.91 -2.95 5.24
N GLU A 45 -16.12 -2.00 4.33
CA GLU A 45 -16.55 -2.35 2.98
C GLU A 45 -15.53 -3.33 2.40
N LYS A 46 -15.92 -4.60 2.29
CA LYS A 46 -15.29 -5.58 1.39
C LYS A 46 -15.64 -5.24 -0.06
N GLY A 47 -15.48 -3.96 -0.42
CA GLY A 47 -15.53 -3.45 -1.77
C GLY A 47 -14.34 -4.02 -2.53
N LEU A 48 -14.50 -5.27 -2.99
CA LEU A 48 -13.58 -5.92 -3.90
C LEU A 48 -13.68 -5.21 -5.24
N MET A 49 -13.05 -4.04 -5.35
CA MET A 49 -12.87 -3.36 -6.63
C MET A 49 -12.20 -4.37 -7.56
N SER A 50 -12.95 -4.76 -8.57
CA SER A 50 -12.64 -5.83 -9.50
C SER A 50 -11.60 -5.32 -10.48
N SER A 51 -10.39 -5.85 -10.35
CA SER A 51 -9.42 -5.80 -11.43
C SER A 51 -9.88 -6.72 -12.54
N ASN A 52 -9.85 -6.24 -13.78
CA ASN A 52 -10.12 -7.07 -14.96
C ASN A 52 -8.92 -7.94 -15.33
N VAL A 53 -7.77 -7.76 -14.66
CA VAL A 53 -6.66 -8.72 -14.74
C VAL A 53 -7.02 -9.95 -13.93
N ASN A 54 -7.13 -11.09 -14.63
CA ASN A 54 -7.52 -12.39 -14.09
C ASN A 54 -6.42 -13.04 -13.23
N SER A 55 -6.05 -12.35 -12.16
CA SER A 55 -5.06 -12.80 -11.18
C SER A 55 -5.67 -13.84 -10.25
N THR A 56 -4.98 -14.97 -10.09
CA THR A 56 -5.35 -16.07 -9.18
C THR A 56 -4.84 -15.87 -7.76
N ILE A 57 -4.06 -14.82 -7.48
CA ILE A 57 -3.40 -14.55 -6.20
C ILE A 57 -3.61 -13.09 -5.80
N GLU A 58 -4.21 -12.82 -4.63
CA GLU A 58 -4.28 -11.47 -4.06
C GLU A 58 -3.26 -11.25 -2.95
N SER A 59 -2.84 -10.01 -2.77
CA SER A 59 -2.08 -9.53 -1.61
C SER A 59 -2.50 -8.12 -1.18
N LYS A 60 -2.14 -7.77 0.05
CA LYS A 60 -2.23 -6.40 0.57
C LYS A 60 -0.83 -5.89 0.82
N ALA A 61 -0.52 -4.72 0.28
CA ALA A 61 0.71 -4.02 0.59
C ALA A 61 0.63 -3.49 2.04
N THR A 62 1.59 -3.88 2.87
CA THR A 62 1.79 -3.34 4.22
C THR A 62 2.39 -1.94 4.15
N SER A 63 3.28 -1.72 3.18
CA SER A 63 3.78 -0.41 2.76
C SER A 63 4.07 -0.38 1.26
N TYR A 64 4.20 0.82 0.69
CA TYR A 64 4.79 1.01 -0.64
C TYR A 64 5.46 2.39 -0.72
N ASN A 65 6.49 2.49 -1.54
CA ASN A 65 7.21 3.74 -1.81
C ASN A 65 6.90 4.23 -3.23
N PHE A 66 6.60 5.53 -3.36
CA PHE A 66 6.26 6.16 -4.63
C PHE A 66 7.08 7.43 -4.85
N ASP A 67 8.02 7.39 -5.80
CA ASP A 67 8.71 8.59 -6.26
C ASP A 67 7.78 9.42 -7.15
N ARG A 68 7.39 10.59 -6.63
CA ARG A 68 6.56 11.57 -7.34
C ARG A 68 7.26 12.20 -8.54
N LYS A 69 8.60 12.23 -8.58
CA LYS A 69 9.39 12.84 -9.67
C LYS A 69 9.38 11.96 -10.93
N THR A 70 9.67 10.67 -10.80
CA THR A 70 9.60 9.69 -11.91
C THR A 70 8.20 9.08 -12.08
N ARG A 71 7.26 9.36 -11.16
CA ARG A 71 5.91 8.79 -11.07
C ARG A 71 5.92 7.26 -10.90
N THR A 72 6.91 6.73 -10.17
CA THR A 72 7.21 5.29 -10.08
C THR A 72 6.97 4.73 -8.69
N VAL A 73 6.35 3.55 -8.61
CA VAL A 73 6.39 2.73 -7.38
C VAL A 73 7.71 1.98 -7.33
N THR A 74 8.59 2.38 -6.42
CA THR A 74 9.96 1.83 -6.30
C THR A 74 10.05 0.66 -5.34
N GLU A 75 9.07 0.50 -4.44
CA GLU A 75 9.02 -0.62 -3.49
C GLU A 75 7.56 -0.93 -3.09
N ILE A 76 7.25 -2.21 -2.90
CA ILE A 76 6.00 -2.68 -2.27
C ILE A 76 6.37 -3.81 -1.30
N VAL A 77 5.93 -3.71 -0.05
CA VAL A 77 6.11 -4.76 0.97
C VAL A 77 4.78 -5.47 1.20
N MET A 78 4.80 -6.81 1.28
CA MET A 78 3.61 -7.68 1.41
C MET A 78 3.91 -8.84 2.36
N ASN A 79 2.95 -9.25 3.19
CA ASN A 79 3.17 -10.27 4.23
C ASN A 79 2.23 -11.49 4.11
N GLU A 80 1.26 -11.45 3.18
CA GLU A 80 0.23 -12.48 3.00
C GLU A 80 -0.10 -12.61 1.52
N LEU A 81 -0.27 -13.85 1.03
CA LEU A 81 -0.79 -14.15 -0.29
C LEU A 81 -2.05 -15.02 -0.16
N ILE A 82 -3.10 -14.68 -0.91
CA ILE A 82 -4.40 -15.34 -0.86
C ILE A 82 -4.73 -15.90 -2.24
N CYS A 83 -4.75 -17.23 -2.37
CA CYS A 83 -5.22 -17.88 -3.60
C CYS A 83 -6.72 -17.66 -3.77
N ARG A 84 -7.17 -17.17 -4.94
CA ARG A 84 -8.58 -17.14 -5.35
C ARG A 84 -9.09 -18.50 -5.83
N SER A 85 -8.18 -19.37 -6.27
CA SER A 85 -8.45 -20.73 -6.74
C SER A 85 -7.28 -21.65 -6.38
N GLU A 86 -7.54 -22.94 -6.24
CA GLU A 86 -6.48 -23.94 -6.08
C GLU A 86 -5.79 -24.17 -7.43
N SER A 87 -4.60 -23.58 -7.62
CA SER A 87 -3.75 -23.80 -8.79
C SER A 87 -2.35 -24.26 -8.37
N SER A 88 -1.64 -24.90 -9.30
CA SER A 88 -0.28 -25.38 -9.06
C SER A 88 0.70 -24.23 -8.81
N GLU A 89 0.46 -23.12 -9.51
CA GLU A 89 1.19 -21.87 -9.49
C GLU A 89 1.04 -21.15 -8.14
N CYS A 90 -0.18 -21.06 -7.60
CA CYS A 90 -0.38 -20.49 -6.26
C CYS A 90 0.23 -21.41 -5.17
N ALA A 91 0.14 -22.72 -5.33
CA ALA A 91 0.78 -23.68 -4.42
C ALA A 91 2.32 -23.72 -4.52
N GLU A 92 2.92 -23.26 -5.62
CA GLU A 92 4.36 -23.07 -5.78
C GLU A 92 4.79 -21.73 -5.14
N ILE A 93 4.07 -20.64 -5.42
CA ILE A 93 4.34 -19.31 -4.82
C ILE A 93 4.13 -19.28 -3.29
N LEU A 94 3.12 -19.95 -2.74
CA LEU A 94 2.94 -20.04 -1.28
C LEU A 94 4.10 -20.76 -0.57
N LYS A 95 4.79 -21.69 -1.26
CA LYS A 95 5.98 -22.36 -0.72
C LYS A 95 7.22 -21.49 -0.81
N LEU A 96 7.31 -20.63 -1.83
CA LEU A 96 8.37 -19.63 -1.96
C LEU A 96 8.24 -18.53 -0.88
N SER A 97 7.03 -18.01 -0.64
CA SER A 97 6.81 -17.00 0.40
C SER A 97 7.01 -17.56 1.81
N ASN A 98 6.61 -18.81 2.07
CA ASN A 98 6.80 -19.49 3.36
C ASN A 98 6.30 -18.65 4.56
N ASN A 99 5.19 -17.92 4.37
CA ASN A 99 4.60 -16.97 5.33
C ASN A 99 5.55 -15.87 5.85
N LYS A 100 6.57 -15.52 5.07
CA LYS A 100 7.47 -14.40 5.32
C LYS A 100 7.08 -13.17 4.49
N GLU A 101 7.76 -12.06 4.78
CA GLU A 101 7.72 -10.84 3.98
C GLU A 101 8.19 -11.09 2.53
N ILE A 102 7.48 -10.47 1.60
CA ILE A 102 7.71 -10.47 0.15
C ILE A 102 7.85 -9.01 -0.27
N ILE A 103 8.90 -8.70 -1.02
CA ILE A 103 9.20 -7.31 -1.41
C ILE A 103 9.31 -7.23 -2.93
N PHE A 104 8.51 -6.36 -3.57
CA PHE A 104 8.80 -5.89 -4.92
C PHE A 104 9.71 -4.67 -4.83
N LYS A 105 10.76 -4.59 -5.66
CA LYS A 105 11.63 -3.42 -5.79
C LYS A 105 11.83 -3.04 -7.25
N SER A 106 12.04 -1.76 -7.52
CA SER A 106 12.42 -1.24 -8.84
C SER A 106 13.37 -0.05 -8.74
N SER A 107 14.44 -0.10 -9.55
CA SER A 107 15.35 1.02 -9.83
C SER A 107 14.96 1.83 -11.07
N ASP A 108 14.02 1.32 -11.86
CA ASP A 108 13.71 1.82 -13.20
C ASP A 108 12.72 2.98 -13.16
N VAL A 109 12.64 3.74 -14.25
CA VAL A 109 11.61 4.76 -14.42
C VAL A 109 10.35 4.13 -15.03
N SER A 110 9.23 4.23 -14.33
CA SER A 110 7.94 3.77 -14.86
C SER A 110 7.57 4.48 -16.16
N VAL A 111 6.96 3.74 -17.08
CA VAL A 111 6.43 4.25 -18.35
C VAL A 111 4.91 4.22 -18.35
N ASP A 112 4.29 5.00 -19.25
CA ASP A 112 2.86 4.93 -19.49
C ASP A 112 2.46 3.51 -19.94
N ASN A 113 1.33 3.01 -19.42
CA ASN A 113 0.67 1.82 -19.92
C ASN A 113 -0.73 2.21 -20.42
N ARG A 114 -1.09 1.72 -21.61
CA ARG A 114 -2.32 2.11 -22.34
C ARG A 114 -3.14 0.90 -22.81
N VAL A 115 -2.84 -0.28 -22.27
CA VAL A 115 -3.36 -1.58 -22.71
C VAL A 115 -4.51 -2.07 -21.82
N ASN A 116 -4.54 -1.64 -20.55
CA ASN A 116 -5.54 -2.05 -19.57
C ASN A 116 -5.75 -0.94 -18.51
N GLU A 117 -6.47 -1.27 -17.44
CA GLU A 117 -6.86 -0.39 -16.32
C GLU A 117 -5.72 0.21 -15.46
N PHE A 118 -4.46 -0.14 -15.74
CA PHE A 118 -3.30 0.39 -15.03
C PHE A 118 -2.58 1.46 -15.86
N ASP A 119 -2.58 2.72 -15.41
CA ASP A 119 -1.98 3.86 -16.13
C ASP A 119 -0.47 3.73 -16.39
N ARG A 120 0.24 2.93 -15.59
CA ARG A 120 1.72 2.82 -15.61
C ARG A 120 2.19 1.39 -15.51
N LYS A 121 3.40 1.16 -16.01
CA LYS A 121 4.17 -0.07 -15.77
C LYS A 121 5.63 0.23 -15.46
N VAL A 122 6.28 -0.64 -14.70
CA VAL A 122 7.72 -0.60 -14.45
C VAL A 122 8.26 -2.03 -14.33
N LEU A 123 9.50 -2.24 -14.79
CA LEU A 123 10.25 -3.48 -14.53
C LEU A 123 10.82 -3.45 -13.11
N GLY A 124 11.11 -4.61 -12.55
CA GLY A 124 11.66 -4.73 -11.22
C GLY A 124 11.85 -6.19 -10.83
N GLU A 125 11.94 -6.41 -9.53
CA GLU A 125 12.32 -7.71 -8.96
C GLU A 125 11.40 -8.01 -7.78
N LEU A 126 10.90 -9.24 -7.70
CA LEU A 126 10.15 -9.75 -6.56
C LEU A 126 11.04 -10.68 -5.73
N TYR A 127 11.11 -10.40 -4.44
CA TYR A 127 11.94 -11.13 -3.48
C TYR A 127 11.08 -11.97 -2.54
N PHE A 128 11.31 -13.29 -2.53
CA PHE A 128 10.78 -14.26 -1.58
C PHE A 128 11.91 -14.70 -0.64
N SER A 129 12.15 -13.95 0.44
CA SER A 129 13.43 -14.01 1.18
C SER A 129 14.64 -13.86 0.22
N ASP A 130 15.52 -14.86 0.17
CA ASP A 130 16.75 -14.89 -0.62
C ASP A 130 16.52 -15.22 -2.11
N ILE A 131 15.30 -15.64 -2.48
CA ILE A 131 14.93 -15.96 -3.87
C ILE A 131 14.44 -14.69 -4.58
N LYS A 132 15.11 -14.34 -5.67
CA LYS A 132 14.81 -13.18 -6.52
C LYS A 132 14.23 -13.64 -7.86
N MET A 133 13.14 -13.03 -8.31
CA MET A 133 12.54 -13.23 -9.63
C MET A 133 12.37 -11.90 -10.36
N GLU A 134 12.58 -11.87 -11.68
CA GLU A 134 12.25 -10.71 -12.50
C GLU A 134 10.73 -10.53 -12.60
N ALA A 135 10.28 -9.28 -12.51
CA ALA A 135 8.87 -8.94 -12.37
C ALA A 135 8.50 -7.67 -13.16
N THR A 136 7.30 -7.64 -13.72
CA THR A 136 6.67 -6.40 -14.20
C THR A 136 5.56 -5.98 -13.24
N LEU A 137 5.67 -4.79 -12.67
CA LEU A 137 4.56 -4.17 -11.94
C LEU A 137 3.76 -3.29 -12.90
N LEU A 138 2.51 -3.67 -13.16
CA LEU A 138 1.47 -2.76 -13.67
C LEU A 138 0.81 -2.07 -12.48
N PHE A 139 0.59 -0.76 -12.53
CA PHE A 139 -0.02 -0.03 -11.40
C PHE A 139 -0.83 1.22 -11.77
N HIS A 140 -1.76 1.56 -10.87
CA HIS A 140 -2.54 2.78 -10.82
C HIS A 140 -2.56 3.32 -9.38
N LEU A 141 -2.46 4.64 -9.22
CA LEU A 141 -2.40 5.31 -7.92
C LEU A 141 -3.44 6.43 -7.81
N LYS A 142 -4.42 6.26 -6.91
CA LYS A 142 -5.40 7.31 -6.57
C LYS A 142 -4.96 8.04 -5.31
N GLY A 143 -4.52 9.29 -5.45
CA GLY A 143 -4.14 10.15 -4.32
C GLY A 143 -5.15 11.28 -4.08
N ASN A 144 -5.31 11.67 -2.82
CA ASN A 144 -5.90 12.95 -2.41
C ASN A 144 -5.26 13.42 -1.08
N GLU A 145 -5.77 14.52 -0.50
CA GLU A 145 -5.25 15.10 0.75
C GLU A 145 -5.27 14.14 1.96
N ARG A 146 -6.06 13.06 1.91
CA ARG A 146 -6.22 12.06 2.97
C ARG A 146 -5.34 10.82 2.78
N GLY A 147 -4.43 10.84 1.80
CA GLY A 147 -3.51 9.75 1.49
C GLY A 147 -3.66 9.21 0.07
N SER A 148 -3.06 8.04 -0.19
CA SER A 148 -3.09 7.41 -1.52
C SER A 148 -3.39 5.92 -1.48
N THR A 149 -4.03 5.42 -2.54
CA THR A 149 -4.39 4.02 -2.73
C THR A 149 -3.67 3.49 -3.97
N LEU A 150 -2.84 2.46 -3.77
CA LEU A 150 -2.19 1.67 -4.81
C LEU A 150 -3.10 0.51 -5.23
N LEU A 151 -3.31 0.37 -6.53
CA LEU A 151 -3.81 -0.85 -7.17
C LEU A 151 -2.75 -1.32 -8.17
N GLY A 152 -2.40 -2.60 -8.19
CA GLY A 152 -1.43 -3.11 -9.15
C GLY A 152 -1.49 -4.61 -9.38
N SER A 153 -0.81 -5.05 -10.43
CA SER A 153 -0.54 -6.45 -10.74
C SER A 153 0.95 -6.64 -10.94
N ILE A 154 1.56 -7.46 -10.09
CA ILE A 154 2.93 -7.95 -10.23
C ILE A 154 2.86 -9.22 -11.08
N ILE A 155 3.52 -9.19 -12.23
CA ILE A 155 3.55 -10.28 -13.22
C ILE A 155 4.94 -10.91 -13.21
N LEU A 156 4.98 -12.23 -13.06
CA LEU A 156 6.20 -13.05 -13.07
C LEU A 156 6.11 -14.01 -14.27
N SER A 157 7.16 -14.10 -15.09
CA SER A 157 7.16 -15.04 -16.24
C SER A 157 6.90 -16.48 -15.76
N SER A 158 6.11 -17.24 -16.53
CA SER A 158 5.96 -18.69 -16.35
C SER A 158 7.29 -19.44 -16.24
N ASP A 159 8.35 -18.96 -16.90
CA ASP A 159 9.68 -19.59 -16.92
C ASP A 159 10.33 -19.73 -15.54
N ASN A 160 9.88 -18.94 -14.56
CA ASN A 160 10.34 -18.99 -13.17
C ASN A 160 9.81 -20.22 -12.39
N PHE A 161 8.82 -20.95 -12.93
CA PHE A 161 8.04 -21.95 -12.20
C PHE A 161 8.03 -23.29 -12.94
N LYS A 162 8.12 -24.40 -12.20
CA LYS A 162 8.21 -25.74 -12.82
C LYS A 162 6.87 -26.28 -13.33
N LYS A 163 5.77 -25.61 -13.02
CA LYS A 163 4.40 -26.06 -13.30
C LYS A 163 3.49 -25.02 -13.94
N ALA A 164 3.96 -23.77 -14.07
CA ALA A 164 3.12 -22.70 -14.61
C ALA A 164 2.83 -22.91 -16.10
N SER A 165 1.55 -22.82 -16.45
CA SER A 165 1.09 -22.86 -17.85
C SER A 165 0.93 -21.47 -18.48
N SER A 166 1.03 -20.42 -17.65
CA SER A 166 0.96 -19.01 -18.02
C SER A 166 1.68 -18.16 -16.95
N ASP A 167 2.00 -16.91 -17.27
CA ASP A 167 2.56 -15.95 -16.31
C ASP A 167 1.75 -15.91 -15.00
N VAL A 168 2.46 -15.84 -13.88
CA VAL A 168 1.83 -15.83 -12.55
C VAL A 168 1.64 -14.38 -12.10
N ILE A 169 0.38 -14.01 -11.88
CA ILE A 169 -0.02 -12.63 -11.56
C ILE A 169 -0.46 -12.55 -10.11
N ILE A 170 0.23 -11.73 -9.32
CA ILE A 170 -0.17 -11.33 -7.96
C ILE A 170 -0.81 -9.94 -8.03
N TYR A 171 -2.09 -9.85 -7.71
CA TYR A 171 -2.82 -8.59 -7.63
C TYR A 171 -2.68 -7.97 -6.23
N VAL A 172 -2.24 -6.72 -6.16
CA VAL A 172 -1.89 -6.04 -4.90
C VAL A 172 -2.70 -4.77 -4.67
N LYS A 173 -3.23 -4.63 -3.45
CA LYS A 173 -3.94 -3.43 -2.95
C LYS A 173 -3.16 -2.81 -1.79
N GLY A 174 -2.84 -1.53 -1.87
CA GLY A 174 -2.15 -0.78 -0.81
C GLY A 174 -2.86 0.53 -0.47
N LYS A 175 -2.78 0.98 0.79
CA LYS A 175 -3.29 2.30 1.19
C LYS A 175 -2.37 2.99 2.19
N GLN A 176 -1.76 4.08 1.74
CA GLN A 176 -1.00 5.00 2.58
C GLN A 176 -1.94 6.08 3.14
N ARG A 177 -1.86 6.35 4.44
CA ARG A 177 -2.50 7.51 5.09
C ARG A 177 -1.46 8.62 5.23
N ASN A 178 -1.91 9.87 5.12
CA ASN A 178 -1.15 11.04 5.59
C ASN A 178 -1.35 11.21 7.10
#